data_AF-A0A519H2Y4-F1
#
_entry.id   AF-A0A519H2Y4-F1
#
_cell.length_a   1.000
_cell.length_b   1.000
_cell.length_c   1.000
_cell.angle_alpha   90.00
_cell.angle_beta   90.00
_cell.angle_gamma   90.00
#
_symmetry.space_group_name_H-M   'P 1'
#
loop_
_entity.id
_entity.type
_entity.pdbx_description
1 polymer ?
#
loop_
_entity_poly.entity_id
_entity_poly.type
_entity_poly.pdbx_seq_one_letter_code
_entity_poly.pdbx_strand_id
1 'polypeptide(L)'
;CSAGGGLGYQGVANSVAIEFDSYNNGEVGASNHVGIDVNGSLASLSPVSPYGISGCTGGNYGATGCMSNGKIWSAFVNYDGTTQKLNVSVQEAGSALIQLITDFNIDIATALGTNDAFVGFTAATGSGWQNHDILNWQLANDTSIVGPGRLPEPADLALLSLAGVAALFASRRRRA
;
A
#
# COMPACT_ATOMS: atom_id res chain seq x y z
N CYS A 1 20.60 -18.02 -0.80
CA CYS A 1 19.58 -17.90 -1.87
C CYS A 1 18.25 -18.30 -1.28
N SER A 2 17.23 -17.45 -1.42
CA SER A 2 15.88 -17.74 -0.95
C SER A 2 15.13 -18.58 -1.98
N ALA A 3 14.27 -19.51 -1.56
CA ALA A 3 13.41 -20.29 -2.46
C ALA A 3 12.22 -19.42 -2.95
N GLY A 4 11.35 -19.98 -3.80
CA GLY A 4 10.21 -19.24 -4.39
C GLY A 4 9.33 -18.51 -3.36
N GLY A 5 8.85 -19.21 -2.34
CA GLY A 5 8.05 -18.60 -1.27
C GLY A 5 8.83 -17.61 -0.39
N GLY A 6 10.15 -17.54 -0.55
CA GLY A 6 11.00 -16.65 0.22
C GLY A 6 11.17 -15.24 -0.38
N LEU A 7 10.61 -14.99 -1.57
CA LEU A 7 10.51 -13.70 -2.29
C LEU A 7 11.82 -12.92 -2.49
N GLY A 8 12.98 -13.53 -2.24
CA GLY A 8 14.25 -12.83 -2.10
C GLY A 8 14.32 -11.88 -0.88
N TYR A 9 13.31 -11.90 -0.01
CA TYR A 9 13.22 -11.10 1.21
C TYR A 9 13.53 -11.90 2.47
N GLN A 10 13.19 -13.20 2.48
CA GLN A 10 13.38 -14.05 3.65
C GLN A 10 14.84 -14.04 4.13
N GLY A 11 15.04 -13.74 5.41
CA GLY A 11 16.36 -13.67 6.06
C GLY A 11 17.15 -12.38 5.81
N VAL A 12 16.60 -11.39 5.08
CA VAL A 12 17.18 -10.05 5.01
C VAL A 12 16.94 -9.36 6.35
N ALA A 13 17.99 -9.24 7.18
CA ALA A 13 17.86 -8.57 8.47
C ALA A 13 17.70 -7.04 8.29
N ASN A 14 17.15 -6.38 9.32
CA ASN A 14 17.00 -4.93 9.37
C ASN A 14 16.26 -4.37 8.13
N SER A 15 15.09 -4.92 7.85
CA SER A 15 14.32 -4.64 6.65
C SER A 15 12.84 -4.48 6.96
N VAL A 16 12.13 -3.77 6.07
CA VAL A 16 10.67 -3.71 6.03
C VAL A 16 10.24 -3.95 4.59
N ALA A 17 9.22 -4.78 4.36
CA ALA A 17 8.64 -4.99 3.04
C ALA A 17 7.12 -4.90 3.09
N ILE A 18 6.56 -4.44 1.97
CA ILE A 18 5.14 -4.59 1.66
C ILE A 18 5.04 -5.73 0.67
N GLU A 19 4.52 -6.86 1.14
CA GLU A 19 4.41 -8.09 0.38
C GLU A 19 3.12 -8.09 -0.43
N PHE A 20 3.16 -8.61 -1.65
CA PHE A 20 2.00 -8.91 -2.48
C PHE A 20 2.09 -10.38 -2.87
N ASP A 21 1.57 -11.26 -2.01
CA ASP A 21 1.71 -12.70 -2.17
C ASP A 21 0.49 -13.31 -2.87
N SER A 22 0.75 -14.03 -3.94
CA SER A 22 -0.22 -14.69 -4.82
C SER A 22 -0.16 -16.21 -4.73
N TYR A 23 0.56 -16.74 -3.75
CA TYR A 23 0.67 -18.16 -3.46
C TYR A 23 0.37 -18.42 -1.97
N ASN A 24 -0.04 -19.65 -1.64
CA ASN A 24 -0.25 -20.02 -0.24
C ASN A 24 0.87 -20.98 0.16
N ASN A 25 1.86 -20.47 0.88
CA ASN A 25 2.94 -21.26 1.45
C ASN A 25 2.64 -21.74 2.89
N GLY A 26 1.47 -21.36 3.44
CA GLY A 26 0.94 -21.81 4.73
C GLY A 26 1.13 -20.82 5.89
N GLU A 27 1.75 -19.67 5.65
CA GLU A 27 2.10 -18.64 6.64
C GLU A 27 0.85 -17.94 7.18
N VAL A 28 -0.05 -17.54 6.28
CA VAL A 28 -1.24 -16.76 6.62
C VAL A 28 -2.55 -17.40 6.16
N GLY A 29 -2.49 -18.56 5.47
CA GLY A 29 -3.66 -19.31 5.02
C GLY A 29 -4.44 -18.67 3.87
N ALA A 30 -3.87 -17.68 3.18
CA ALA A 30 -4.44 -17.04 2.00
C ALA A 30 -3.47 -17.20 0.82
N SER A 31 -4.00 -17.44 -0.38
CA SER A 31 -3.20 -17.49 -1.61
C SER A 31 -3.22 -16.18 -2.40
N ASN A 32 -3.75 -15.11 -1.78
CA ASN A 32 -3.87 -13.79 -2.37
C ASN A 32 -4.00 -12.78 -1.22
N HIS A 33 -2.89 -12.16 -0.83
CA HIS A 33 -2.87 -11.21 0.27
C HIS A 33 -1.75 -10.18 0.14
N VAL A 34 -1.94 -9.05 0.79
CA VAL A 34 -0.93 -8.01 0.97
C VAL A 34 -0.55 -7.94 2.44
N GLY A 35 0.74 -7.94 2.71
CA GLY A 35 1.29 -8.03 4.06
C GLY A 35 2.31 -6.94 4.37
N ILE A 36 2.64 -6.79 5.64
CA ILE A 36 3.80 -6.02 6.10
C ILE A 36 4.73 -7.00 6.78
N ASP A 37 5.95 -7.06 6.28
CA ASP A 37 6.99 -7.94 6.77
C ASP A 37 8.12 -7.13 7.37
N VAL A 38 8.73 -7.66 8.43
CA VAL A 38 9.82 -7.00 9.15
C VAL A 38 10.94 -7.99 9.41
N ASN A 39 12.18 -7.52 9.27
CA ASN A 39 13.40 -8.24 9.60
C ASN A 39 13.51 -9.61 8.88
N GLY A 40 13.15 -9.64 7.59
CA GLY A 40 13.26 -10.83 6.75
C GLY A 40 12.32 -11.97 7.15
N SER A 41 11.30 -11.71 7.97
CA SER A 41 10.27 -12.67 8.34
C SER A 41 9.05 -12.52 7.43
N LEU A 42 8.58 -13.63 6.86
CA LEU A 42 7.35 -13.72 6.06
C LEU A 42 6.11 -14.06 6.90
N ALA A 43 6.23 -14.00 8.22
CA ALA A 43 5.07 -13.99 9.10
C ALA A 43 4.45 -12.58 9.08
N SER A 44 3.68 -12.28 8.04
CA SER A 44 3.20 -10.93 7.77
C SER A 44 2.32 -10.41 8.92
N LEU A 45 2.54 -9.17 9.35
CA LEU A 45 1.93 -8.59 10.56
C LEU A 45 0.48 -8.10 10.34
N SER A 46 0.06 -7.93 9.10
CA SER A 46 -1.28 -7.47 8.73
C SER A 46 -1.69 -7.99 7.34
N PRO A 47 -1.82 -9.32 7.16
CA PRO A 47 -2.20 -9.89 5.89
C PRO A 47 -3.66 -9.55 5.57
N VAL A 48 -3.90 -8.86 4.47
CA VAL A 48 -5.24 -8.47 4.02
C VAL A 48 -5.42 -8.79 2.54
N SER A 49 -6.53 -9.41 2.20
CA SER A 49 -6.83 -9.82 0.83
C SER A 49 -7.51 -8.71 0.03
N PRO A 50 -6.97 -8.31 -1.14
CA PRO A 50 -7.60 -7.34 -2.01
C PRO A 50 -9.04 -7.71 -2.36
N TYR A 51 -9.96 -6.74 -2.25
CA TYR A 51 -11.39 -6.92 -2.52
C TYR A 51 -12.06 -8.06 -1.74
N GLY A 52 -11.47 -8.50 -0.62
CA GLY A 52 -11.95 -9.64 0.16
C GLY A 52 -11.69 -11.01 -0.47
N ILE A 53 -10.86 -11.10 -1.52
CA ILE A 53 -10.59 -12.35 -2.25
C ILE A 53 -9.30 -12.98 -1.72
N SER A 54 -9.41 -13.92 -0.77
CA SER A 54 -8.24 -14.58 -0.15
C SER A 54 -7.73 -15.83 -0.86
N GLY A 55 -8.49 -16.33 -1.84
CA GLY A 55 -8.20 -17.61 -2.51
C GLY A 55 -8.30 -17.50 -4.03
N CYS A 56 -7.18 -17.71 -4.69
CA CYS A 56 -7.04 -17.76 -6.14
C CYS A 56 -6.40 -19.11 -6.48
N THR A 57 -7.23 -20.14 -6.66
CA THR A 57 -6.78 -21.52 -6.87
C THR A 57 -7.63 -22.21 -7.94
N GLY A 58 -7.19 -23.39 -8.42
CA GLY A 58 -8.02 -24.27 -9.24
C GLY A 58 -8.48 -23.67 -10.57
N GLY A 59 -7.70 -22.73 -11.14
CA GLY A 59 -8.04 -22.05 -12.40
C GLY A 59 -8.73 -20.69 -12.23
N ASN A 60 -9.10 -20.29 -11.01
CA ASN A 60 -9.72 -18.98 -10.74
C ASN A 60 -8.70 -17.82 -10.71
N TYR A 61 -7.45 -18.07 -11.07
CA TYR A 61 -6.38 -17.07 -11.06
C TYR A 61 -6.71 -15.82 -11.88
N GLY A 62 -7.56 -15.93 -12.91
CA GLY A 62 -7.99 -14.83 -13.78
C GLY A 62 -9.17 -13.99 -13.26
N ALA A 63 -9.70 -14.30 -12.07
CA ALA A 63 -10.83 -13.54 -11.51
C ALA A 63 -10.41 -12.12 -11.08
N THR A 64 -11.37 -11.19 -11.11
CA THR A 64 -11.21 -9.86 -10.48
C THR A 64 -10.91 -10.05 -9.00
N GLY A 65 -9.93 -9.32 -8.50
CA GLY A 65 -9.42 -9.37 -7.13
C GLY A 65 -8.26 -10.34 -6.92
N CYS A 66 -8.00 -11.26 -7.85
CA CYS A 66 -6.81 -12.09 -7.82
C CYS A 66 -5.61 -11.33 -8.40
N MET A 67 -4.56 -11.09 -7.60
CA MET A 67 -3.35 -10.40 -8.08
C MET A 67 -2.63 -11.20 -9.19
N SER A 68 -2.90 -12.50 -9.28
CA SER A 68 -2.43 -13.41 -10.33
C SER A 68 -3.13 -13.25 -11.70
N ASN A 69 -4.09 -12.35 -11.86
CA ASN A 69 -5.00 -12.34 -13.02
C ASN A 69 -4.43 -11.74 -14.30
N GLY A 70 -3.16 -11.32 -14.30
CA GLY A 70 -2.48 -10.74 -15.47
C GLY A 70 -2.95 -9.33 -15.84
N LYS A 71 -3.80 -8.69 -15.03
CA LYS A 71 -4.14 -7.27 -15.19
C LYS A 71 -3.06 -6.40 -14.57
N ILE A 72 -3.09 -5.11 -14.92
CA ILE A 72 -2.25 -4.11 -14.27
C ILE A 72 -2.80 -3.84 -12.87
N TRP A 73 -1.90 -3.87 -11.89
CA TRP A 73 -2.17 -3.51 -10.51
C TRP A 73 -1.34 -2.28 -10.14
N SER A 74 -1.98 -1.32 -9.47
CA SER A 74 -1.34 -0.14 -8.90
C SER A 74 -1.33 -0.27 -7.39
N ALA A 75 -0.18 -0.02 -6.75
CA ALA A 75 -0.03 0.04 -5.31
C ALA A 75 0.43 1.43 -4.87
N PHE A 76 -0.15 1.92 -3.78
CA PHE A 76 0.20 3.20 -3.17
C PHE A 76 0.59 2.94 -1.72
N VAL A 77 1.85 3.22 -1.38
CA VAL A 77 2.41 3.05 -0.03
C VAL A 77 2.73 4.42 0.53
N ASN A 78 2.07 4.76 1.63
CA ASN A 78 2.20 6.06 2.27
C ASN A 78 2.62 5.86 3.72
N TYR A 79 3.77 6.43 4.09
CA TYR A 79 4.26 6.43 5.47
C TYR A 79 4.35 7.85 5.99
N ASP A 80 3.74 8.11 7.15
CA ASP A 80 3.95 9.33 7.91
C ASP A 80 4.97 9.05 9.02
N GLY A 81 6.19 9.54 8.85
CA GLY A 81 7.27 9.37 9.83
C GLY A 81 7.07 10.16 11.13
N THR A 82 6.17 11.14 11.17
CA THR A 82 5.87 11.91 12.38
C THR A 82 4.92 11.16 13.31
N THR A 83 3.95 10.45 12.73
CA THR A 83 2.94 9.66 13.47
C THR A 83 3.22 8.16 13.43
N GLN A 84 4.24 7.73 12.67
CA GLN A 84 4.64 6.33 12.46
C GLN A 84 3.51 5.47 11.88
N LYS A 85 2.74 6.05 10.96
CA LYS A 85 1.57 5.41 10.34
C LYS A 85 1.85 5.03 8.90
N LEU A 86 1.73 3.74 8.61
CA LEU A 86 1.84 3.18 7.29
C LEU A 86 0.45 2.83 6.72
N ASN A 87 0.21 3.25 5.49
CA ASN A 87 -1.02 3.04 4.76
C ASN A 87 -0.71 2.41 3.40
N VAL A 88 -1.44 1.36 3.03
CA VAL A 88 -1.29 0.67 1.74
C VAL A 88 -2.64 0.60 1.04
N SER A 89 -2.71 1.13 -0.17
CA SER A 89 -3.88 1.07 -1.04
C SER A 89 -3.52 0.34 -2.33
N VAL A 90 -4.47 -0.41 -2.89
CA VAL A 90 -4.28 -1.12 -4.16
C VAL A 90 -5.44 -0.89 -5.11
N GLN A 91 -5.15 -0.99 -6.41
CA GLN A 91 -6.16 -0.90 -7.45
C GLN A 91 -5.84 -1.88 -8.58
N GLU A 92 -6.77 -2.78 -8.88
CA GLU A 92 -6.79 -3.51 -10.15
C GLU A 92 -7.30 -2.59 -11.27
N ALA A 93 -6.69 -2.62 -12.45
CA ALA A 93 -7.14 -1.86 -13.61
C ALA A 93 -8.63 -2.15 -13.94
N GLY A 94 -9.42 -1.07 -14.01
CA GLY A 94 -10.87 -1.13 -14.21
C GLY A 94 -11.69 -1.36 -12.93
N SER A 95 -11.05 -1.45 -11.76
CA SER A 95 -11.70 -1.57 -10.45
C SER A 95 -11.49 -0.32 -9.59
N ALA A 96 -12.25 -0.21 -8.50
CA ALA A 96 -12.08 0.87 -7.52
C ALA A 96 -10.74 0.75 -6.79
N LEU A 97 -10.13 1.90 -6.46
CA LEU A 97 -9.05 1.98 -5.48
C LEU A 97 -9.60 1.58 -4.11
N ILE A 98 -8.89 0.69 -3.41
CA ILE A 98 -9.25 0.27 -2.06
C ILE A 98 -8.11 0.55 -1.09
N GLN A 99 -8.45 1.07 0.10
CA GLN A 99 -7.54 1.13 1.22
C GLN A 99 -7.47 -0.26 1.87
N LEU A 100 -6.29 -0.87 1.87
CA LEU A 100 -6.12 -2.26 2.26
C LEU A 100 -5.54 -2.38 3.68
N ILE A 101 -4.51 -1.59 3.96
CA ILE A 101 -3.92 -1.46 5.30
C ILE A 101 -4.03 0.01 5.71
N THR A 102 -4.64 0.29 6.86
CA THR A 102 -4.90 1.64 7.35
C THR A 102 -4.19 1.89 8.66
N ASP A 103 -3.46 3.00 8.75
CA ASP A 103 -2.78 3.50 9.95
C ASP A 103 -2.01 2.43 10.75
N PHE A 104 -1.33 1.54 10.05
CA PHE A 104 -0.52 0.51 10.67
C PHE A 104 0.64 1.16 11.42
N ASN A 105 0.77 0.83 12.70
CA ASN A 105 1.76 1.43 13.58
C ASN A 105 3.12 0.75 13.42
N ILE A 106 4.07 1.43 12.79
CA ILE A 106 5.42 0.90 12.59
C ILE A 106 6.45 2.02 12.63
N ASP A 107 7.50 1.81 13.43
CA ASP A 107 8.70 2.63 13.39
C ASP A 107 9.70 1.99 12.42
N ILE A 108 9.72 2.50 11.18
CA ILE A 108 10.61 1.98 10.13
C ILE A 108 12.08 2.20 10.51
N ALA A 109 12.44 3.34 11.09
CA ALA A 109 13.83 3.63 11.44
C ALA A 109 14.35 2.64 12.51
N THR A 110 13.52 2.32 13.50
CA THR A 110 13.83 1.29 14.50
C THR A 110 13.92 -0.10 13.87
N ALA A 111 13.02 -0.45 12.94
CA ALA A 111 13.07 -1.75 12.25
C ALA A 111 14.32 -1.91 11.37
N LEU A 112 14.83 -0.83 10.78
CA LEU A 112 16.07 -0.80 10.00
C LEU A 112 17.32 -0.64 10.87
N GLY A 113 17.18 -0.13 12.09
CA GLY A 113 18.32 0.26 12.94
C GLY A 113 19.11 1.47 12.41
N THR A 114 18.55 2.21 11.44
CA THR A 114 19.18 3.36 10.78
C THR A 114 18.12 4.25 10.14
N ASN A 115 18.48 5.50 9.81
CA ASN A 115 17.64 6.42 9.06
C ASN A 115 17.89 6.37 7.54
N ASP A 116 18.88 5.59 7.10
CA ASP A 116 19.24 5.43 5.69
C ASP A 116 18.80 4.05 5.19
N ALA A 117 18.18 4.01 4.01
CA ALA A 117 17.68 2.76 3.43
C ALA A 117 17.91 2.71 1.93
N PHE A 118 18.15 1.51 1.41
CA PHE A 118 17.93 1.21 0.00
C PHE A 118 16.45 0.84 -0.20
N VAL A 119 15.84 1.37 -1.25
CA VAL A 119 14.45 1.09 -1.61
C VAL A 119 14.44 0.46 -2.99
N GLY A 120 13.63 -0.59 -3.16
CA GLY A 120 13.51 -1.28 -4.42
C GLY A 120 12.47 -2.39 -4.37
N PHE A 121 12.58 -3.31 -5.31
CA PHE A 121 11.66 -4.42 -5.48
C PHE A 121 12.43 -5.74 -5.48
N THR A 122 11.78 -6.78 -4.98
CA THR A 122 12.23 -8.17 -5.10
C THR A 122 11.01 -9.01 -5.45
N ALA A 123 11.23 -10.12 -6.12
CA ALA A 123 10.19 -11.07 -6.49
C ALA A 123 10.82 -12.44 -6.68
N ALA A 124 10.00 -13.49 -6.60
CA ALA A 124 10.44 -14.85 -6.85
C ALA A 124 9.33 -15.68 -7.50
N THR A 125 9.73 -16.80 -8.08
CA THR A 125 8.82 -17.83 -8.59
C THR A 125 9.22 -19.17 -8.00
N GLY A 126 8.33 -20.16 -8.05
CA GLY A 126 8.56 -21.47 -7.46
C GLY A 126 7.56 -22.50 -7.96
N SER A 127 6.82 -23.13 -7.05
CA SER A 127 5.78 -24.10 -7.42
C SER A 127 4.65 -23.50 -8.26
N GLY A 128 4.44 -22.18 -8.17
CA GLY A 128 3.68 -21.37 -9.12
C GLY A 128 4.60 -20.45 -9.92
N TRP A 129 4.12 -20.03 -11.09
CA TRP A 129 4.89 -19.20 -12.03
C TRP A 129 4.09 -17.98 -12.45
N GLN A 130 4.68 -16.80 -12.28
CA GLN A 130 4.14 -15.50 -12.69
C GLN A 130 5.31 -14.60 -13.09
N ASN A 131 5.07 -13.72 -14.07
CA ASN A 131 5.98 -12.61 -14.33
C ASN A 131 5.66 -11.46 -13.36
N HIS A 132 6.71 -10.79 -12.90
CA HIS A 132 6.59 -9.64 -12.00
C HIS A 132 7.25 -8.44 -12.69
N ASP A 133 6.43 -7.61 -13.33
CA ASP A 133 6.90 -6.49 -14.14
C ASP A 133 6.54 -5.15 -13.48
N ILE A 134 7.55 -4.33 -13.19
CA ILE A 134 7.34 -2.95 -12.71
C ILE A 134 7.21 -2.02 -13.92
N LEU A 135 5.98 -1.61 -14.22
CA LEU A 135 5.69 -0.78 -15.40
C LEU A 135 5.98 0.70 -15.18
N ASN A 136 5.85 1.18 -13.95
CA ASN A 136 6.13 2.56 -13.55
C ASN A 136 6.46 2.59 -12.05
N TRP A 137 7.38 3.46 -11.64
CA TRP A 137 7.73 3.66 -10.24
C TRP A 137 8.01 5.13 -9.95
N GLN A 138 7.47 5.61 -8.83
CA GLN A 138 7.77 6.91 -8.26
C GLN A 138 8.05 6.73 -6.76
N LEU A 139 9.06 7.43 -6.27
CA LEU A 139 9.43 7.47 -4.86
C LEU A 139 9.70 8.93 -4.46
N ALA A 140 9.13 9.32 -3.34
CA ALA A 140 9.39 10.60 -2.71
C ALA A 140 9.44 10.38 -1.18
N ASN A 141 10.30 11.17 -0.53
CA ASN A 141 10.39 11.25 0.92
C ASN A 141 9.62 12.45 1.48
N ASP A 142 8.76 13.06 0.66
CA ASP A 142 7.88 14.18 0.98
C ASP A 142 6.46 13.92 0.42
N THR A 143 5.64 14.95 0.35
CA THR A 143 4.26 14.87 -0.15
C THR A 143 4.11 15.18 -1.64
N SER A 144 5.21 15.23 -2.41
CA SER A 144 5.18 15.61 -3.83
C SER A 144 4.48 14.59 -4.73
N ILE A 145 4.45 13.31 -4.34
CA ILE A 145 3.67 12.28 -5.04
C ILE A 145 2.22 12.35 -4.57
N VAL A 146 1.36 12.88 -5.44
CA VAL A 146 -0.08 12.91 -5.23
C VAL A 146 -0.68 11.60 -5.75
N GLY A 147 -0.92 10.64 -4.85
CA GLY A 147 -1.70 9.45 -5.17
C GLY A 147 -3.21 9.76 -5.29
N PRO A 148 -4.02 8.89 -5.91
CA PRO A 148 -5.47 9.07 -6.08
C PRO A 148 -6.29 9.06 -4.78
N GLY A 149 -5.65 9.08 -3.61
CA GLY A 149 -6.30 9.13 -2.28
C GLY A 149 -5.77 10.22 -1.35
N ARG A 150 -4.81 11.05 -1.77
CA ARG A 150 -4.39 12.23 -1.00
C ARG A 150 -4.92 13.46 -1.73
N LEU A 151 -6.10 13.93 -1.31
CA LEU A 151 -6.47 15.32 -1.52
C LEU A 151 -5.31 16.17 -0.95
N PRO A 152 -4.76 17.14 -1.70
CA PRO A 152 -3.76 18.03 -1.14
C PRO A 152 -4.45 18.95 -0.13
N GLU A 153 -4.28 18.70 1.17
CA GLU A 153 -4.47 19.77 2.16
C GLU A 153 -3.22 20.66 2.07
N PRO A 154 -3.34 22.00 1.93
CA PRO A 154 -4.11 22.87 2.82
C PRO A 154 -4.70 24.14 2.12
N ALA A 155 -5.72 23.99 1.26
CA ALA A 155 -6.44 25.13 0.67
C ALA A 155 -7.98 25.08 0.85
N ASP A 156 -8.55 23.89 1.08
CA ASP A 156 -10.01 23.74 1.13
C ASP A 156 -10.65 24.35 2.39
N LEU A 157 -9.95 24.35 3.54
CA LEU A 157 -10.41 25.06 4.74
C LEU A 157 -10.35 26.60 4.60
N ALA A 158 -9.45 27.13 3.77
CA ALA A 158 -9.35 28.57 3.52
C ALA A 158 -10.53 29.07 2.66
N LEU A 159 -11.03 28.26 1.74
CA LEU A 159 -12.19 28.60 0.90
C LEU A 159 -13.52 28.56 1.66
N LEU A 160 -13.70 27.61 2.58
CA LEU A 160 -14.90 27.55 3.43
C LEU A 160 -14.98 28.70 4.44
N SER A 161 -13.85 29.16 4.96
CA SER A 161 -13.79 30.30 5.90
C SER A 161 -14.01 31.65 5.20
N LEU A 162 -13.45 31.87 3.99
CA LEU A 162 -13.67 33.10 3.22
C LEU A 162 -15.13 33.26 2.75
N ALA A 163 -15.78 32.17 2.31
CA ALA A 163 -17.19 32.20 1.92
C ALA A 163 -18.12 32.49 3.11
N GLY A 164 -17.86 31.88 4.28
CA GLY A 164 -18.64 32.10 5.50
C GLY A 164 -18.54 33.54 6.03
N VAL A 165 -17.33 34.12 6.00
CA VAL A 165 -17.10 35.51 6.43
C VAL A 165 -17.77 36.50 5.46
N ALA A 166 -17.67 36.30 4.15
CA ALA A 166 -18.33 37.17 3.17
C ALA A 166 -19.87 37.16 3.31
N ALA A 167 -20.48 36.01 3.58
CA ALA A 167 -21.93 35.89 3.79
C ALA A 167 -22.40 36.59 5.09
N LEU A 168 -21.60 36.53 6.16
CA LEU A 168 -21.88 37.24 7.41
C LEU A 168 -21.79 38.77 7.26
N PHE A 169 -20.84 39.28 6.47
CA PHE A 169 -20.76 40.71 6.19
C PHE A 169 -21.87 41.21 5.25
N ALA A 170 -22.24 40.42 4.23
CA ALA A 170 -23.32 40.77 3.31
C ALA A 170 -24.70 40.79 4.00
N SER A 171 -24.95 39.87 4.94
CA SER A 171 -26.20 39.82 5.71
C SER A 171 -26.34 40.96 6.73
N ARG A 172 -25.23 41.42 7.34
CA ARG A 172 -25.24 42.59 8.22
C ARG A 172 -25.52 43.90 7.50
N ARG A 173 -25.06 44.07 6.25
CA ARG A 173 -25.34 45.28 5.45
C ARG A 173 -26.78 45.41 4.95
N ARG A 174 -27.56 44.33 4.92
CA ARG A 174 -28.98 44.36 4.49
C ARG A 174 -29.97 44.65 5.63
N ARG A 175 -29.49 44.79 6.87
CA ARG A 175 -30.33 44.99 8.06
C ARG A 175 -30.08 46.34 8.78
N ALA A 176 -29.43 47.29 8.11
CA ALA A 176 -29.25 48.65 8.58
C ALA A 176 -30.00 49.62 7.67
#